data_AF-A0A9D8ZTZ9-F1
#
_entry.id   AF-A0A9D8ZTZ9-F1
#
_cell.length_a   1.000
_cell.length_b   1.000
_cell.length_c   1.000
_cell.angle_alpha   90.00
_cell.angle_beta   90.00
_cell.angle_gamma   90.00
#
_symmetry.space_group_name_H-M   'P 1'
#
loop_
_entity.id
_entity.type
_entity.pdbx_description
1 polymer ?
#
loop_
_entity_poly.entity_id
_entity_poly.type
_entity_poly.pdbx_seq_one_letter_code
_entity_poly.pdbx_strand_id
1 'polypeptide(L)'
;MKYSVTIFIVLICTVNAFAQKGANPIIKNYGTIYEIEGAVNPDSEIEYKIVVDLKTLQRDKESINPGLNNVARMLNLHGLGGVKAENLKVAVAIHGGATDVILNNEAYRKKYELDNPNLKLIDELKEAGVELYVCGQSLLARNYEHEEVNTQIKIGLSMLTVVTTYMHKGYHQMVFN
;
A
#
# COMPACT_ATOMS: atom_id res chain seq x y z
N MET A 1 63.32 24.26 32.39
CA MET A 1 62.25 23.91 31.43
C MET A 1 60.98 23.60 32.21
N LYS A 2 59.92 24.41 32.08
CA LYS A 2 58.61 24.16 32.70
C LYS A 2 57.67 23.66 31.60
N TYR A 3 57.21 22.41 31.68
CA TYR A 3 56.20 21.87 30.78
C TYR A 3 54.83 22.03 31.44
N SER A 4 53.98 22.90 30.90
CA SER A 4 52.56 22.96 31.26
C SER A 4 51.81 21.92 30.43
N VAL A 5 51.12 20.99 31.10
CA VAL A 5 50.22 20.02 30.47
C VAL A 5 48.82 20.60 30.56
N THR A 6 48.27 21.05 29.42
CA THR A 6 46.87 21.46 29.32
C THR A 6 46.04 20.24 28.95
N ILE A 7 45.20 19.76 29.88
CA ILE A 7 44.23 18.69 29.62
C ILE A 7 43.01 19.31 28.95
N PHE A 8 42.72 18.88 27.72
CA PHE A 8 41.53 19.26 26.97
C PHE A 8 40.41 18.26 27.30
N ILE A 9 39.41 18.67 28.09
CA ILE A 9 38.22 17.87 28.38
C ILE A 9 37.26 18.02 27.21
N VAL A 10 37.12 16.98 26.39
CA VAL A 10 36.11 16.90 25.34
C VAL A 10 34.78 16.50 25.97
N LEU A 11 33.86 17.45 26.07
CA LEU A 11 32.48 17.22 26.51
C LEU A 11 31.70 16.56 25.36
N ILE A 12 31.47 15.25 25.44
CA ILE A 12 30.63 14.53 24.47
C ILE A 12 29.16 14.79 24.85
N CYS A 13 28.52 15.75 24.17
CA CYS A 13 27.07 15.90 24.23
C CYS A 13 26.41 14.77 23.44
N THR A 14 25.90 13.76 24.13
CA THR A 14 24.98 12.77 23.54
C THR A 14 23.64 13.44 23.27
N VAL A 15 23.42 13.89 22.03
CA VAL A 15 22.09 14.27 21.55
C VAL A 15 21.29 12.99 21.32
N ASN A 16 20.29 12.71 22.16
CA ASN A 16 19.31 11.67 21.88
C ASN A 16 18.43 12.17 20.73
N ALA A 17 18.71 11.70 19.51
CA ALA A 17 17.80 11.88 18.39
C ALA A 17 16.54 11.06 18.65
N PHE A 18 15.43 11.71 19.01
CA PHE A 18 14.12 11.08 19.03
C PHE A 18 13.68 10.85 17.58
N ALA A 19 14.05 9.70 17.02
CA ALA A 19 13.46 9.24 15.76
C ALA A 19 12.00 8.87 16.02
N GLN A 20 11.09 9.43 15.23
CA GLN A 20 9.67 9.10 15.36
C GLN A 20 9.43 7.63 15.04
N LYS A 21 8.71 6.93 15.93
CA LYS A 21 8.37 5.51 15.74
C LYS A 21 7.26 5.38 14.69
N GLY A 22 7.51 4.59 13.64
CA GLY A 22 6.49 4.28 12.64
C GLY A 22 5.32 3.46 13.22
N ALA A 23 4.13 3.64 12.65
CA ALA A 23 2.91 2.97 13.06
C ALA A 23 2.22 2.22 11.90
N ASN A 24 1.60 1.10 12.25
CA ASN A 24 0.94 0.14 11.34
C ASN A 24 -0.34 -0.43 12.01
N PRO A 25 -1.36 0.42 12.29
CA PRO A 25 -2.51 0.01 13.09
C PRO A 25 -3.40 -1.04 12.41
N ILE A 26 -3.53 -1.02 11.08
CA ILE A 26 -4.40 -1.93 10.32
C ILE A 26 -3.56 -2.96 9.57
N ILE A 27 -2.77 -2.51 8.59
CA ILE A 27 -1.85 -3.34 7.79
C ILE A 27 -0.51 -3.41 8.51
N LYS A 28 -0.13 -4.60 8.98
CA LYS A 28 0.89 -4.79 10.01
C LYS A 28 2.31 -4.65 9.48
N ASN A 29 2.59 -5.21 8.31
CA ASN A 29 3.97 -5.24 7.78
C ASN A 29 4.22 -4.21 6.66
N TYR A 30 3.19 -3.47 6.24
CA TYR A 30 3.27 -2.56 5.09
C TYR A 30 2.58 -1.24 5.35
N GLY A 31 2.93 -0.24 4.52
CA GLY A 31 2.34 1.08 4.59
C GLY A 31 2.57 1.77 5.93
N THR A 32 3.79 1.67 6.48
CA THR A 32 4.17 2.38 7.69
C THR A 32 3.97 3.88 7.53
N ILE A 33 3.37 4.48 8.54
CA ILE A 33 3.06 5.91 8.61
C ILE A 33 3.56 6.49 9.94
N TYR A 34 3.49 7.80 10.06
CA TYR A 34 3.98 8.55 11.21
C TYR A 34 2.87 9.50 11.66
N GLU A 35 2.79 9.72 12.96
CA GLU A 35 1.90 10.72 13.55
C GLU A 35 2.36 12.13 13.15
N ILE A 36 1.43 13.04 12.90
CA ILE A 36 1.76 14.42 12.57
C ILE A 36 1.14 15.30 13.64
N GLU A 37 1.98 15.94 14.44
CA GLU A 37 1.52 16.81 15.52
C GLU A 37 0.67 17.97 14.95
N GLY A 38 -0.51 18.20 15.54
CA GLY A 38 -1.43 19.24 15.10
C GLY A 38 -2.13 18.98 13.77
N ALA A 39 -2.04 17.77 13.20
CA ALA A 39 -2.75 17.43 11.97
C ALA A 39 -4.27 17.35 12.16
N VAL A 40 -4.99 17.65 11.08
CA VAL A 40 -6.42 17.37 10.99
C VAL A 40 -6.59 15.87 10.77
N ASN A 41 -7.25 15.19 11.71
CA ASN A 41 -7.53 13.77 11.63
C ASN A 41 -8.77 13.49 10.76
N PRO A 42 -8.86 12.29 10.15
CA PRO A 42 -10.13 11.80 9.62
C PRO A 42 -11.18 11.74 10.73
N ASP A 43 -12.44 12.00 10.38
CA ASP A 43 -13.56 11.82 11.29
C ASP A 43 -13.76 10.32 11.57
N SER A 44 -13.66 9.91 12.84
CA SER A 44 -13.74 8.50 13.27
C SER A 44 -15.14 7.89 13.14
N GLU A 45 -16.18 8.74 13.05
CA GLU A 45 -17.58 8.31 13.03
C GLU A 45 -18.11 8.05 11.60
N ILE A 46 -17.33 8.42 10.57
CA ILE A 46 -17.69 8.22 9.17
C ILE A 46 -17.39 6.78 8.71
N GLU A 47 -18.34 6.17 7.99
CA GLU A 47 -18.08 4.99 7.16
C GLU A 47 -17.46 5.43 5.82
N TYR A 48 -16.15 5.22 5.65
CA TYR A 48 -15.45 5.57 4.42
C TYR A 48 -15.62 4.47 3.38
N LYS A 49 -16.31 4.78 2.28
CA LYS A 49 -16.42 3.94 1.09
C LYS A 49 -15.48 4.46 0.02
N ILE A 50 -14.40 3.72 -0.25
CA ILE A 50 -13.30 4.17 -1.12
C ILE A 50 -13.08 3.15 -2.23
N VAL A 51 -13.11 3.60 -3.49
CA VAL A 51 -12.67 2.79 -4.62
C VAL A 51 -11.39 3.36 -5.20
N VAL A 52 -10.33 2.57 -5.21
CA VAL A 52 -9.00 2.98 -5.66
C VAL A 52 -8.81 2.57 -7.13
N ASP A 53 -8.58 3.54 -7.99
CA ASP A 53 -8.00 3.34 -9.33
C ASP A 53 -6.48 3.23 -9.18
N LEU A 54 -5.97 1.99 -9.27
CA LEU A 54 -4.57 1.68 -9.05
C LEU A 54 -3.89 1.36 -10.39
N LYS A 55 -3.04 2.28 -10.83
CA LYS A 55 -2.30 2.19 -12.11
C LYS A 55 -0.80 2.46 -12.02
N THR A 56 -0.29 2.74 -10.82
CA THR A 56 1.10 3.11 -10.57
C THR A 56 2.05 2.04 -11.09
N LEU A 57 3.02 2.44 -11.91
CA LEU A 57 4.01 1.54 -12.49
C LEU A 57 4.93 0.95 -11.41
N GLN A 58 5.00 -0.38 -11.33
CA GLN A 58 6.06 -1.05 -10.56
C GLN A 58 7.35 -1.05 -11.38
N ARG A 59 8.22 -0.07 -11.11
CA ARG A 59 9.51 0.07 -11.82
C ARG A 59 10.53 -0.97 -11.37
N ASP A 60 10.72 -1.10 -10.06
CA ASP A 60 11.55 -2.13 -9.46
C ASP A 60 10.71 -3.39 -9.21
N LYS A 61 11.13 -4.52 -9.81
CA LYS A 61 10.41 -5.79 -9.74
C LYS A 61 10.77 -6.62 -8.51
N GLU A 62 11.82 -6.24 -7.78
CA GLU A 62 12.18 -6.85 -6.49
C GLU A 62 11.42 -6.21 -5.33
N SER A 63 11.04 -4.94 -5.46
CA SER A 63 10.27 -4.20 -4.46
C SER A 63 8.75 -4.28 -4.69
N ILE A 64 7.97 -4.11 -3.63
CA ILE A 64 6.50 -3.96 -3.72
C ILE A 64 6.10 -2.77 -4.60
N ASN A 65 4.93 -2.88 -5.24
CA ASN A 65 4.35 -1.78 -6.00
C ASN A 65 4.02 -0.59 -5.07
N PRO A 66 4.49 0.63 -5.40
CA PRO A 66 4.29 1.78 -4.52
C PRO A 66 2.82 2.22 -4.43
N GLY A 67 2.03 2.02 -5.48
CA GLY A 67 0.58 2.25 -5.46
C GLY A 67 -0.14 1.26 -4.53
N LEU A 68 0.24 -0.02 -4.55
CA LEU A 68 -0.30 -1.02 -3.63
C LEU A 68 0.08 -0.71 -2.18
N ASN A 69 1.34 -0.32 -1.94
CA ASN A 69 1.78 0.13 -0.62
C ASN A 69 1.02 1.39 -0.16
N ASN A 70 0.64 2.30 -1.07
CA ASN A 70 -0.19 3.45 -0.72
C ASN A 70 -1.61 3.06 -0.30
N VAL A 71 -2.18 1.96 -0.79
CA VAL A 71 -3.44 1.42 -0.25
C VAL A 71 -3.27 1.04 1.23
N ALA A 72 -2.17 0.35 1.57
CA ALA A 72 -1.86 0.02 2.96
C ALA A 72 -1.65 1.27 3.83
N ARG A 73 -0.93 2.28 3.31
CA ARG A 73 -0.76 3.57 3.99
C ARG A 73 -2.09 4.27 4.24
N MET A 74 -2.97 4.28 3.25
CA MET A 74 -4.30 4.88 3.37
C MET A 74 -5.09 4.22 4.50
N LEU A 75 -5.14 2.89 4.57
CA LEU A 75 -5.79 2.17 5.66
C LEU A 75 -5.14 2.50 7.02
N ASN A 76 -3.81 2.48 7.09
CA ASN A 76 -3.09 2.79 8.32
C ASN A 76 -3.27 4.25 8.78
N LEU A 77 -3.40 5.22 7.87
CA LEU A 77 -3.68 6.62 8.21
C LEU A 77 -5.08 6.77 8.80
N HIS A 78 -6.08 6.10 8.24
CA HIS A 78 -7.43 6.10 8.81
C HIS A 78 -7.45 5.44 10.18
N GLY A 79 -6.76 4.31 10.34
CA GLY A 79 -6.62 3.62 11.62
C GLY A 79 -5.88 4.47 12.67
N LEU A 80 -4.83 5.20 12.28
CA LEU A 80 -4.11 6.12 13.16
C LEU A 80 -5.04 7.26 13.61
N GLY A 81 -5.86 7.77 12.69
CA GLY A 81 -6.85 8.81 12.97
C GLY A 81 -8.10 8.34 13.74
N GLY A 82 -8.16 7.07 14.17
CA GLY A 82 -9.22 6.53 15.00
C GLY A 82 -10.40 5.90 14.26
N VAL A 83 -10.36 5.83 12.92
CA VAL A 83 -11.39 5.13 12.15
C VAL A 83 -11.24 3.63 12.36
N LYS A 84 -12.33 2.98 12.81
CA LYS A 84 -12.34 1.52 13.00
C LYS A 84 -12.23 0.81 11.64
N ALA A 85 -11.51 -0.31 11.59
CA ALA A 85 -11.34 -1.09 10.36
C ALA A 85 -12.69 -1.50 9.72
N GLU A 86 -13.70 -1.79 10.53
CA GLU A 86 -15.06 -2.13 10.05
C GLU A 86 -15.76 -0.98 9.30
N ASN A 87 -15.39 0.27 9.58
CA ASN A 87 -15.90 1.47 8.92
C ASN A 87 -15.13 1.82 7.63
N LEU A 88 -14.09 1.06 7.28
CA LEU A 88 -13.31 1.24 6.04
C LEU A 88 -13.76 0.21 5.01
N LYS A 89 -14.61 0.63 4.07
CA LYS A 89 -15.02 -0.20 2.92
C LYS A 89 -14.18 0.16 1.72
N VAL A 90 -13.19 -0.66 1.40
CA VAL A 90 -12.23 -0.38 0.33
C VAL A 90 -12.33 -1.41 -0.79
N ALA A 91 -12.41 -0.92 -2.02
CA ALA A 91 -12.21 -1.70 -3.23
C ALA A 91 -11.03 -1.14 -4.03
N VAL A 92 -10.25 -2.00 -4.69
CA VAL A 92 -9.10 -1.59 -5.52
C VAL A 92 -9.28 -2.19 -6.90
N ALA A 93 -9.21 -1.36 -7.94
CA ALA A 93 -9.26 -1.77 -9.33
C ALA A 93 -7.87 -1.58 -9.97
N ILE A 94 -7.16 -2.70 -10.10
CA ILE A 94 -5.76 -2.78 -10.55
C ILE A 94 -5.71 -2.84 -12.08
N HIS A 95 -4.92 -1.96 -12.69
CA HIS A 95 -4.70 -1.96 -14.14
C HIS A 95 -3.40 -1.23 -14.51
N GLY A 96 -3.19 -0.98 -15.81
CA GLY A 96 -2.08 -0.18 -16.28
C GLY A 96 -0.72 -0.69 -15.80
N GLY A 97 0.14 0.21 -15.35
CA GLY A 97 1.50 -0.10 -14.89
C GLY A 97 1.56 -0.99 -13.64
N ALA A 98 0.44 -1.17 -12.95
CA ALA A 98 0.36 -2.02 -11.77
C ALA A 98 -0.10 -3.45 -12.07
N THR A 99 -0.43 -3.78 -13.33
CA THR A 99 -1.02 -5.08 -13.63
C THR A 99 -0.12 -6.25 -13.23
N ASP A 100 1.21 -6.12 -13.22
CA ASP A 100 2.11 -7.23 -12.84
C ASP A 100 1.97 -7.66 -11.36
N VAL A 101 1.43 -6.80 -10.50
CA VAL A 101 1.22 -7.05 -9.07
C VAL A 101 0.35 -8.28 -8.81
N ILE A 102 -0.55 -8.57 -9.74
CA ILE A 102 -1.61 -9.58 -9.59
C ILE A 102 -1.10 -11.00 -9.83
N LEU A 103 0.09 -11.17 -10.40
CA LEU A 103 0.58 -12.48 -10.81
C LEU A 103 0.82 -13.38 -9.60
N ASN A 104 0.52 -14.67 -9.72
CA ASN A 104 1.00 -15.66 -8.76
C ASN A 104 2.53 -15.83 -8.87
N ASN A 105 3.15 -16.54 -7.93
CA ASN A 105 4.62 -16.71 -7.92
C ASN A 105 5.15 -17.44 -9.16
N GLU A 106 4.42 -18.42 -9.69
CA GLU A 106 4.87 -19.15 -10.88
C GLU A 106 4.98 -18.23 -12.10
N ALA A 107 3.93 -17.46 -12.37
CA ALA A 107 3.89 -16.50 -13.48
C ALA A 107 4.89 -15.35 -13.29
N TYR A 108 5.04 -14.84 -12.06
CA TYR A 108 6.01 -13.79 -11.77
C TYR A 108 7.46 -14.27 -11.93
N ARG A 109 7.78 -15.49 -11.46
CA ARG A 109 9.10 -16.11 -11.67
C ARG A 109 9.39 -16.34 -13.14
N LYS A 110 8.41 -16.82 -13.92
CA LYS A 110 8.55 -16.99 -15.36
C LYS A 110 8.89 -15.67 -16.07
N LYS A 111 8.36 -14.54 -15.57
CA LYS A 111 8.54 -13.23 -16.18
C LYS A 111 9.78 -12.46 -15.70
N TYR A 112 10.12 -12.59 -14.42
CA TYR A 112 11.13 -11.75 -13.76
C TYR A 112 12.21 -12.53 -13.01
N GLU A 113 12.16 -13.85 -13.00
CA GLU A 113 13.10 -14.72 -12.26
C GLU A 113 13.13 -14.47 -10.74
N LEU A 114 12.04 -13.89 -10.22
CA LEU A 114 11.86 -13.49 -8.83
C LEU A 114 10.52 -14.03 -8.29
N ASP A 115 10.42 -14.17 -6.97
CA ASP A 115 9.11 -14.27 -6.33
C ASP A 115 8.36 -12.94 -6.45
N ASN A 116 7.02 -12.99 -6.52
CA ASN A 116 6.24 -11.76 -6.53
C ASN A 116 6.30 -11.10 -5.14
N PRO A 117 6.94 -9.93 -4.99
CA PRO A 117 7.11 -9.30 -3.68
C PRO A 117 5.78 -8.80 -3.09
N ASN A 118 4.72 -8.71 -3.90
CA ASN A 118 3.44 -8.13 -3.50
C ASN A 118 2.50 -9.11 -2.79
N LEU A 119 2.76 -10.43 -2.84
CA LEU A 119 1.77 -11.43 -2.38
C LEU A 119 1.39 -11.27 -0.92
N LYS A 120 2.37 -11.10 -0.02
CA LYS A 120 2.08 -10.94 1.40
C LYS A 120 1.32 -9.63 1.70
N LEU A 121 1.55 -8.57 0.91
CA LEU A 121 0.75 -7.35 1.03
C LEU A 121 -0.69 -7.56 0.52
N ILE A 122 -0.88 -8.33 -0.56
CA ILE A 122 -2.21 -8.73 -1.03
C ILE A 122 -2.96 -9.50 0.06
N ASP A 123 -2.29 -10.44 0.72
CA ASP A 123 -2.85 -11.22 1.83
C ASP A 123 -3.33 -10.30 2.97
N GLU A 124 -2.47 -9.40 3.46
CA GLU A 124 -2.83 -8.48 4.56
C GLU A 124 -3.96 -7.50 4.16
N LEU A 125 -3.98 -7.04 2.91
CA LEU A 125 -5.09 -6.22 2.41
C LEU A 125 -6.39 -7.03 2.40
N LYS A 126 -6.34 -8.31 1.99
CA LYS A 126 -7.52 -9.17 1.97
C LYS A 126 -8.03 -9.48 3.37
N GLU A 127 -7.13 -9.77 4.30
CA GLU A 127 -7.43 -9.96 5.73
C GLU A 127 -8.07 -8.70 6.36
N ALA A 128 -7.66 -7.51 5.93
CA ALA A 128 -8.25 -6.24 6.32
C ALA A 128 -9.61 -5.95 5.64
N GLY A 129 -10.15 -6.87 4.83
CA GLY A 129 -11.44 -6.74 4.17
C GLY A 129 -11.44 -5.95 2.86
N VAL A 130 -10.26 -5.69 2.27
CA VAL A 130 -10.16 -5.01 0.97
C VAL A 130 -10.62 -5.96 -0.15
N GLU A 131 -11.47 -5.44 -1.03
CA GLU A 131 -11.86 -6.14 -2.26
C GLU A 131 -10.92 -5.76 -3.42
N LEU A 132 -10.14 -6.72 -3.89
CA LEU A 132 -9.17 -6.53 -4.97
C LEU A 132 -9.72 -7.03 -6.30
N TYR A 133 -9.65 -6.19 -7.32
CA TYR A 133 -10.02 -6.51 -8.69
C TYR A 133 -8.87 -6.22 -9.64
N VAL A 134 -8.74 -7.04 -10.69
CA VAL A 134 -7.89 -6.74 -11.85
C VAL A 134 -8.74 -6.47 -13.08
N CYS A 135 -8.31 -5.50 -13.90
CA CYS A 135 -8.93 -5.20 -15.18
C CYS A 135 -8.68 -6.33 -16.19
N GLY A 136 -9.74 -7.06 -16.58
CA GLY A 136 -9.65 -8.13 -17.58
C GLY A 136 -9.12 -7.66 -18.93
N GLN A 137 -9.48 -6.45 -19.38
CA GLN A 137 -8.89 -5.86 -20.60
C GLN A 137 -7.37 -5.67 -20.49
N SER A 138 -6.85 -5.39 -19.29
CA SER A 138 -5.41 -5.25 -19.06
C SER A 138 -4.66 -6.58 -19.04
N LEU A 139 -5.34 -7.66 -18.65
CA LEU A 139 -4.81 -9.03 -18.75
C LEU A 139 -4.64 -9.41 -20.23
N LEU A 140 -5.69 -9.21 -21.03
CA LEU A 140 -5.65 -9.46 -22.48
C LEU A 140 -4.54 -8.65 -23.17
N ALA A 141 -4.43 -7.36 -22.85
CA ALA A 141 -3.38 -6.50 -23.41
C ALA A 141 -1.95 -6.93 -23.04
N ARG A 142 -1.77 -7.79 -22.04
CA ARG A 142 -0.48 -8.33 -21.57
C ARG A 142 -0.29 -9.81 -21.86
N ASN A 143 -1.28 -10.47 -22.47
CA ASN A 143 -1.32 -11.92 -22.66
C ASN A 143 -1.15 -12.68 -21.34
N TYR A 144 -1.87 -12.26 -20.30
CA TYR A 144 -1.97 -13.01 -19.05
C TYR A 144 -3.19 -13.91 -19.05
N GLU A 145 -2.97 -15.17 -18.68
CA GLU A 145 -4.01 -16.16 -18.49
C GLU A 145 -4.67 -15.99 -17.11
N HIS A 146 -5.89 -16.52 -16.97
CA HIS A 146 -6.64 -16.37 -15.72
C HIS A 146 -5.97 -17.12 -14.55
N GLU A 147 -5.33 -18.25 -14.83
CA GLU A 147 -4.63 -19.08 -13.84
C GLU A 147 -3.37 -18.39 -13.32
N GLU A 148 -2.80 -17.45 -14.07
CA GLU A 148 -1.65 -16.64 -13.65
C GLU A 148 -2.03 -15.58 -12.61
N VAL A 149 -3.33 -15.29 -12.43
CA VAL A 149 -3.83 -14.33 -11.45
C VAL A 149 -3.85 -14.94 -10.04
N ASN A 150 -3.38 -14.19 -9.04
CA ASN A 150 -3.52 -14.55 -7.62
C ASN A 150 -5.02 -14.76 -7.29
N THR A 151 -5.34 -15.91 -6.70
CA THR A 151 -6.71 -16.37 -6.43
C THR A 151 -7.51 -15.46 -5.48
N GLN A 152 -6.85 -14.57 -4.74
CA GLN A 152 -7.51 -13.57 -3.90
C GLN A 152 -8.00 -12.33 -4.68
N ILE A 153 -7.58 -12.18 -5.93
CA ILE A 153 -7.92 -11.04 -6.79
C ILE A 153 -9.00 -11.48 -7.78
N LYS A 154 -10.11 -10.73 -7.82
CA LYS A 154 -11.21 -10.99 -8.74
C LYS A 154 -10.93 -10.38 -10.11
N ILE A 155 -11.24 -11.10 -11.18
CA ILE A 155 -11.15 -10.53 -12.54
C ILE A 155 -12.43 -9.75 -12.82
N GLY A 156 -12.32 -8.42 -13.00
CA GLY A 156 -13.40 -7.56 -13.46
C GLY A 156 -13.38 -7.41 -14.97
N LEU A 157 -14.53 -7.11 -15.60
CA LEU A 157 -14.60 -6.87 -17.05
C LEU A 157 -13.61 -5.78 -17.50
N SER A 158 -13.56 -4.69 -16.74
CA SER A 158 -12.57 -3.62 -16.87
C SER A 158 -12.44 -2.86 -15.55
N MET A 159 -11.31 -2.17 -15.34
CA MET A 159 -11.20 -1.20 -14.23
C MET A 159 -12.32 -0.15 -14.32
N LEU A 160 -12.61 0.35 -15.53
CA LEU A 160 -13.63 1.38 -15.76
C LEU A 160 -14.99 0.98 -15.17
N THR A 161 -15.45 -0.23 -15.50
CA THR A 161 -16.74 -0.75 -15.01
C THR A 161 -16.72 -1.07 -13.52
N VAL A 162 -15.59 -1.53 -12.97
CA VAL A 162 -15.46 -1.78 -11.53
C VAL A 162 -15.57 -0.45 -10.78
N VAL A 163 -14.78 0.54 -11.16
CA VAL A 163 -14.77 1.86 -10.52
C VAL A 163 -16.15 2.52 -10.61
N THR A 164 -16.75 2.62 -11.80
CA THR A 164 -18.05 3.28 -11.93
C THR A 164 -19.15 2.55 -11.17
N THR A 165 -19.12 1.21 -11.12
CA THR A 165 -20.08 0.42 -10.32
C THR A 165 -19.95 0.73 -8.83
N TYR A 166 -18.73 0.76 -8.29
CA TYR A 166 -18.52 1.10 -6.89
C TYR A 166 -18.91 2.54 -6.58
N MET A 167 -18.64 3.49 -7.48
CA MET A 167 -19.08 4.87 -7.33
C MET A 167 -20.61 4.98 -7.21
N HIS A 168 -21.36 4.25 -8.03
CA HIS A 168 -22.83 4.20 -7.94
C HIS A 168 -23.34 3.46 -6.69
N LYS A 169 -22.47 2.69 -6.00
CA LYS A 169 -22.74 2.10 -4.68
C LYS A 169 -22.37 3.06 -3.53
N GLY A 170 -22.06 4.32 -3.82
CA GLY A 170 -21.71 5.35 -2.84
C GLY A 170 -20.24 5.37 -2.44
N TYR A 171 -19.35 4.72 -3.21
CA TYR A 171 -17.91 4.83 -3.00
C TYR A 171 -17.36 6.08 -3.67
N HIS A 172 -16.32 6.66 -3.08
CA HIS A 172 -15.61 7.80 -3.67
C HIS A 172 -14.29 7.31 -4.28
N GLN A 173 -14.02 7.79 -5.50
CA GLN A 173 -12.82 7.38 -6.21
C GLN A 173 -11.58 8.07 -5.64
N MET A 174 -10.54 7.27 -5.40
CA MET A 174 -9.19 7.74 -5.13
C MET A 174 -8.26 7.21 -6.23
N VAL A 175 -7.28 8.00 -6.65
CA VAL A 175 -6.32 7.60 -7.69
C VAL A 175 -4.91 7.78 -7.14
N PHE A 176 -4.07 6.77 -7.31
CA PHE A 176 -2.63 6.89 -7.07
C PHE A 176 -1.91 6.98 -8.41
N ASN A 177 -1.06 7.98 -8.56
CA ASN A 177 -0.22 8.18 -9.75
C ASN A 177 1.07 7.37 -9.65
#